data_AF-A0A371BVX9-F1
#
_entry.id   AF-A0A371BVX9-F1
#
_cell.length_a   1.000
_cell.length_b   1.000
_cell.length_c   1.000
_cell.angle_alpha   90.00
_cell.angle_beta   90.00
_cell.angle_gamma   90.00
#
_symmetry.space_group_name_H-M   'P 1'
#
loop_
_entity.id
_entity.type
_entity.pdbx_description
1 polymer ?
#
loop_
_entity_poly.entity_id
_entity_poly.type
_entity_poly.pdbx_seq_one_letter_code
_entity_poly.pdbx_strand_id
1 'polypeptide(L)'
;MSDSPENPQQPHVPRPVTPGTQASFGTYGGRPVSFVRRGTRLQGRRQAAWEEHAERWAVDVPRHVANTSVHPDYTFDAEAEFGRKAPLIVEIGSGLGDAICHAAEQNPDTDFLAVEVYTPGLANTIIKINSRGLRNVRVVEANAPEVLATMLPEGSVDELWVFFPDPWHKSRHHKRRLIQPEFAALAARALKPGGLWRIATDWSNYAVHVRDVLAGSEDFENLHNGQRRGPESPLTQVWQSGVESVVGGAPVREGRAPVSTLHTGPNEGVDETGGWAPRFEGRIRTSFEAKAHEAGRLIFDLCYRRR
;
A
#
# COMPACT_ATOMS: atom_id res chain seq x y z
N MET A 1 26.92 23.23 53.58
CA MET A 1 27.03 23.80 52.23
C MET A 1 28.16 23.05 51.57
N SER A 2 27.80 22.05 50.77
CA SER A 2 28.74 21.09 50.21
C SER A 2 28.28 20.81 48.78
N ASP A 3 28.94 21.47 47.83
CA ASP A 3 28.82 21.22 46.40
C ASP A 3 29.23 19.78 46.06
N SER A 4 28.50 19.15 45.14
CA SER A 4 28.94 17.95 44.44
C SER A 4 28.65 18.12 42.94
N PRO A 5 29.60 17.75 42.05
CA PRO A 5 29.67 18.30 40.71
C PRO A 5 28.81 17.54 39.69
N GLU A 6 28.30 18.27 38.70
CA GLU A 6 27.64 17.75 37.49
C GLU A 6 28.61 16.89 36.65
N ASN A 7 28.15 15.71 36.25
CA ASN A 7 28.85 14.81 35.34
C ASN A 7 28.34 15.05 33.89
N PRO A 8 29.20 15.47 32.94
CA PRO A 8 28.77 15.77 31.57
C PRO A 8 28.34 14.50 30.82
N GLN A 9 27.14 14.53 30.24
CA GLN A 9 26.58 13.48 29.39
C GLN A 9 27.44 13.28 28.14
N GLN A 10 27.96 12.07 27.95
CA GLN A 10 28.60 11.65 26.70
C GLN A 10 27.55 11.46 25.58
N PRO A 11 27.85 11.83 24.33
CA PRO A 11 26.94 11.64 23.20
C PRO A 11 26.76 10.15 22.88
N HIS A 12 25.50 9.73 22.73
CA HIS A 12 25.09 8.36 22.48
C HIS A 12 25.43 7.93 21.05
N VAL A 13 26.51 7.17 20.87
CA VAL A 13 26.84 6.54 19.57
C VAL A 13 25.90 5.33 19.33
N PRO A 14 25.13 5.26 18.24
CA PRO A 14 24.29 4.11 17.95
C PRO A 14 25.14 2.85 17.72
N ARG A 15 24.79 1.74 18.38
CA ARG A 15 25.46 0.45 18.17
C ARG A 15 25.09 -0.12 16.79
N PRO A 16 26.02 -0.80 16.08
CA PRO A 16 25.71 -1.49 14.83
C PRO A 16 24.69 -2.60 15.08
N VAL A 17 23.65 -2.68 14.24
CA VAL A 17 22.63 -3.73 14.34
C VAL A 17 23.09 -4.95 13.54
N THR A 18 23.30 -6.06 14.23
CA THR A 18 23.67 -7.36 13.64
C THR A 18 22.53 -7.92 12.77
N PRO A 19 22.77 -8.42 11.54
CA PRO A 19 21.74 -9.03 10.71
C PRO A 19 21.41 -10.44 11.20
N GLY A 20 20.18 -10.66 11.65
CA GLY A 20 19.68 -12.01 11.92
C GLY A 20 18.74 -12.08 13.11
N THR A 21 17.53 -11.55 12.99
CA THR A 21 16.39 -12.03 13.78
C THR A 21 15.07 -11.63 13.11
N GLN A 22 14.15 -12.60 13.06
CA GLN A 22 12.82 -12.48 12.49
C GLN A 22 11.99 -11.44 13.26
N ALA A 23 11.20 -10.65 12.53
CA ALA A 23 10.34 -9.55 12.98
C ALA A 23 11.05 -8.29 13.52
N SER A 24 11.78 -7.57 12.66
CA SER A 24 12.08 -6.15 12.92
C SER A 24 10.90 -5.28 12.48
N PHE A 25 10.05 -4.89 13.43
CA PHE A 25 9.11 -3.79 13.22
C PHE A 25 9.93 -2.49 13.17
N GLY A 26 10.26 -2.03 11.96
CA GLY A 26 10.92 -0.73 11.78
C GLY A 26 10.03 0.44 12.24
N THR A 27 10.65 1.57 12.54
CA THR A 27 9.97 2.85 12.70
C THR A 27 10.31 3.78 11.54
N TYR A 28 9.34 4.56 11.06
CA TYR A 28 9.53 5.69 10.16
C TYR A 28 9.26 6.97 10.94
N GLY A 29 10.26 7.84 11.12
CA GLY A 29 10.13 9.05 11.94
C GLY A 29 9.62 8.79 13.37
N GLY A 30 10.00 7.66 13.97
CA GLY A 30 9.51 7.23 15.29
C GLY A 30 8.12 6.56 15.30
N ARG A 31 7.43 6.45 14.16
CA ARG A 31 6.12 5.80 14.02
C ARG A 31 6.25 4.36 13.52
N PRO A 32 5.36 3.42 13.92
CA PRO A 32 5.37 2.06 13.39
C PRO A 32 5.19 1.99 11.86
N VAL A 33 5.91 1.10 11.17
CA VAL A 33 5.69 0.83 9.73
C VAL A 33 4.36 0.11 9.49
N SER A 34 3.79 0.35 8.30
CA SER A 34 2.49 -0.19 7.86
C SER A 34 2.53 -1.56 7.20
N PHE A 35 3.73 -2.07 6.90
CA PHE A 35 3.94 -3.35 6.23
C PHE A 35 4.57 -4.38 7.17
N VAL A 36 4.36 -5.66 6.85
CA VAL A 36 5.06 -6.78 7.46
C VAL A 36 6.09 -7.32 6.48
N ARG A 37 7.38 -7.30 6.84
CA ARG A 37 8.41 -7.93 6.01
C ARG A 37 8.33 -9.44 6.14
N ARG A 38 8.00 -10.12 5.04
CA ARG A 38 8.30 -11.54 4.86
C ARG A 38 9.77 -11.64 4.40
N GLY A 39 10.44 -12.77 4.68
CA GLY A 39 11.88 -12.92 4.47
C GLY A 39 12.35 -12.38 3.12
N THR A 40 13.46 -11.62 3.13
CA THR A 40 14.01 -10.91 1.96
C THR A 40 14.78 -11.81 1.00
N ARG A 41 15.03 -13.07 1.40
CA ARG A 41 15.85 -14.00 0.63
C ARG A 41 15.14 -14.43 -0.65
N LEU A 42 15.77 -14.13 -1.78
CA LEU A 42 15.39 -14.67 -3.08
C LEU A 42 15.88 -16.11 -3.22
N GLN A 43 15.10 -16.94 -3.92
CA GLN A 43 15.43 -18.33 -4.22
C GLN A 43 14.88 -18.72 -5.61
N GLY A 44 15.58 -19.63 -6.29
CA GLY A 44 15.16 -20.20 -7.57
C GLY A 44 14.90 -19.15 -8.64
N ARG A 45 13.78 -19.28 -9.36
CA ARG A 45 13.41 -18.40 -10.49
C ARG A 45 13.41 -16.90 -10.17
N ARG A 46 13.09 -16.53 -8.92
CA ARG A 46 13.05 -15.11 -8.50
C ARG A 46 14.45 -14.53 -8.31
N GLN A 47 15.38 -15.34 -7.84
CA GLN A 47 16.78 -14.92 -7.72
C GLN A 47 17.38 -14.71 -9.11
N ALA A 48 17.23 -15.71 -9.99
CA ALA A 48 17.71 -15.62 -11.37
C ALA A 48 17.15 -14.39 -12.11
N ALA A 49 15.83 -14.16 -12.05
CA ALA A 49 15.22 -13.01 -12.70
C ALA A 49 15.68 -11.66 -12.13
N TRP A 50 15.98 -11.61 -10.83
CA TRP A 50 16.52 -10.40 -10.21
C TRP A 50 17.94 -10.13 -10.68
N GLU A 51 18.81 -11.14 -10.60
CA GLU A 51 20.21 -11.03 -11.06
C GLU A 51 20.30 -10.69 -12.56
N GLU A 52 19.44 -11.24 -13.38
CA GLU A 52 19.47 -11.07 -14.84
C GLU A 52 18.84 -9.75 -15.31
N HIS A 53 17.84 -9.23 -14.59
CA HIS A 53 16.99 -8.17 -15.15
C HIS A 53 16.73 -6.98 -14.21
N ALA A 54 17.16 -7.02 -12.95
CA ALA A 54 16.91 -5.89 -12.03
C ALA A 54 17.57 -4.60 -12.50
N GLU A 55 18.78 -4.65 -13.07
CA GLU A 55 19.47 -3.46 -13.61
C GLU A 55 18.62 -2.69 -14.64
N ARG A 56 17.80 -3.41 -15.41
CA ARG A 56 16.94 -2.82 -16.44
C ARG A 56 15.61 -2.31 -15.91
N TRP A 57 15.01 -2.99 -14.94
CA TRP A 57 13.62 -2.78 -14.56
C TRP A 57 13.43 -2.19 -13.16
N ALA A 58 14.43 -2.34 -12.29
CA ALA A 58 14.40 -1.78 -10.95
C ALA A 58 15.06 -0.41 -10.97
N VAL A 59 14.34 0.58 -10.45
CA VAL A 59 14.90 1.93 -10.25
C VAL A 59 15.89 1.85 -9.10
N ASP A 60 17.12 2.29 -9.34
CA ASP A 60 18.11 2.42 -8.29
C ASP A 60 17.79 3.66 -7.44
N VAL A 61 17.38 3.40 -6.19
CA VAL A 61 16.99 4.44 -5.24
C VAL A 61 18.09 4.54 -4.18
N PRO A 62 18.82 5.67 -4.11
CA PRO A 62 19.79 5.92 -3.05
C PRO A 62 19.13 5.83 -1.67
N ARG A 63 19.82 5.19 -0.71
CA ARG A 63 19.31 4.94 0.65
C ARG A 63 19.89 5.94 1.64
N HIS A 64 19.14 6.23 2.71
CA HIS A 64 19.59 7.11 3.80
C HIS A 64 19.78 6.32 5.10
N VAL A 65 18.70 6.00 5.81
CA VAL A 65 18.75 5.40 7.16
C VAL A 65 18.42 3.91 7.21
N ALA A 66 17.66 3.41 6.23
CA ALA A 66 17.19 2.03 6.20
C ALA A 66 17.21 1.46 4.77
N ASN A 67 17.21 0.13 4.65
CA ASN A 67 17.33 -0.54 3.34
C ASN A 67 16.20 -0.21 2.35
N THR A 68 15.04 0.24 2.83
CA THR A 68 13.92 0.69 1.97
C THR A 68 13.67 2.19 2.09
N SER A 69 14.58 2.93 2.74
CA SER A 69 14.48 4.39 2.79
C SER A 69 14.80 4.99 1.43
N VAL A 70 14.34 6.21 1.22
CA VAL A 70 14.68 7.05 0.06
C VAL A 70 15.60 8.16 0.56
N HIS A 71 16.69 8.43 -0.16
CA HIS A 71 17.55 9.56 0.16
C HIS A 71 16.79 10.88 0.00
N PRO A 72 16.88 11.83 0.95
CA PRO A 72 16.10 13.08 0.93
C PRO A 72 16.30 13.94 -0.33
N ASP A 73 17.47 13.81 -0.98
CA ASP A 73 17.79 14.56 -2.21
C ASP A 73 17.45 13.79 -3.51
N TYR A 74 16.96 12.56 -3.41
CA TYR A 74 16.63 11.76 -4.59
C TYR A 74 15.25 12.13 -5.13
N THR A 75 15.21 12.49 -6.40
CA THR A 75 13.98 12.76 -7.16
C THR A 75 13.94 11.85 -8.38
N PHE A 76 12.80 11.20 -8.60
CA PHE A 76 12.56 10.32 -9.74
C PHE A 76 12.20 11.13 -10.98
N ASP A 77 12.97 10.95 -12.06
CA ASP A 77 12.69 11.51 -13.37
C ASP A 77 12.05 10.44 -14.27
N ALA A 78 10.73 10.46 -14.36
CA ALA A 78 9.98 9.51 -15.16
C ALA A 78 10.32 9.64 -16.66
N GLU A 79 10.54 10.85 -17.17
CA GLU A 79 10.83 11.05 -18.58
C GLU A 79 12.19 10.45 -18.96
N ALA A 80 13.20 10.64 -18.10
CA ALA A 80 14.50 10.01 -18.28
C ALA A 80 14.44 8.49 -18.14
N GLU A 81 13.74 7.97 -17.14
CA GLU A 81 13.65 6.53 -16.86
C GLU A 81 12.93 5.75 -17.97
N PHE A 82 11.83 6.30 -18.50
CA PHE A 82 11.04 5.68 -19.55
C PHE A 82 11.46 6.12 -20.97
N GLY A 83 12.27 7.17 -21.09
CA GLY A 83 12.72 7.73 -22.37
C GLY A 83 11.61 8.43 -23.16
N ARG A 84 10.51 8.81 -22.49
CA ARG A 84 9.33 9.46 -23.10
C ARG A 84 8.53 10.24 -22.05
N LYS A 85 7.64 11.11 -22.53
CA LYS A 85 6.62 11.75 -21.70
C LYS A 85 5.29 11.03 -21.87
N ALA A 86 4.77 10.46 -20.79
CA ALA A 86 3.49 9.75 -20.75
C ALA A 86 2.82 9.94 -19.39
N PRO A 87 1.51 9.65 -19.26
CA PRO A 87 0.86 9.58 -17.95
C PRO A 87 1.55 8.55 -17.05
N LEU A 88 1.71 8.87 -15.77
CA LEU A 88 2.35 8.01 -14.78
C LEU A 88 1.32 7.47 -13.78
N ILE A 89 1.21 6.14 -13.71
CA ILE A 89 0.40 5.44 -12.72
C ILE A 89 1.33 4.76 -11.71
N VAL A 90 1.08 4.99 -10.41
CA VAL A 90 1.87 4.42 -9.32
C VAL A 90 1.03 3.43 -8.52
N GLU A 91 1.49 2.19 -8.36
CA GLU A 91 0.87 1.21 -7.45
C GLU A 91 1.72 1.04 -6.18
N ILE A 92 1.16 1.44 -5.03
CA ILE A 92 1.76 1.25 -3.71
C ILE A 92 1.37 -0.13 -3.16
N GLY A 93 2.37 -0.92 -2.80
CA GLY A 93 2.15 -2.29 -2.33
C GLY A 93 1.73 -3.21 -3.46
N SER A 94 2.40 -3.10 -4.62
CA SER A 94 2.08 -3.87 -5.83
C SER A 94 2.15 -5.40 -5.65
N GLY A 95 2.72 -5.89 -4.55
CA GLY A 95 2.74 -7.29 -4.17
C GLY A 95 3.48 -8.13 -5.20
N LEU A 96 2.74 -8.88 -6.01
CA LEU A 96 3.30 -9.73 -7.07
C LEU A 96 3.27 -9.07 -8.45
N GLY A 97 2.73 -7.85 -8.57
CA GLY A 97 2.60 -7.10 -9.81
C GLY A 97 1.49 -7.59 -10.75
N ASP A 98 0.45 -8.25 -10.23
CA ASP A 98 -0.66 -8.75 -11.08
C ASP A 98 -1.42 -7.60 -11.77
N ALA A 99 -1.90 -6.64 -10.97
CA ALA A 99 -2.71 -5.53 -11.48
C ALA A 99 -1.90 -4.60 -12.39
N ILE A 100 -0.75 -4.11 -11.92
CA ILE A 100 0.06 -3.17 -12.69
C ILE A 100 0.61 -3.73 -13.99
N CYS A 101 1.08 -4.98 -14.03
CA CYS A 101 1.56 -5.58 -15.28
C CYS A 101 0.41 -5.86 -16.26
N HIS A 102 -0.79 -6.15 -15.78
CA HIS A 102 -1.95 -6.27 -16.66
C HIS A 102 -2.35 -4.91 -17.24
N ALA A 103 -2.44 -3.88 -16.40
CA ALA A 103 -2.77 -2.54 -16.87
C ALA A 103 -1.74 -1.99 -17.87
N ALA A 104 -0.46 -2.24 -17.62
CA ALA A 104 0.61 -1.84 -18.53
C ALA A 104 0.54 -2.51 -19.90
N GLU A 105 0.12 -3.77 -19.94
CA GLU A 105 -0.12 -4.51 -21.18
C GLU A 105 -1.29 -3.92 -21.99
N GLN A 106 -2.34 -3.46 -21.30
CA GLN A 106 -3.52 -2.85 -21.94
C GLN A 106 -3.33 -1.37 -22.32
N ASN A 107 -2.34 -0.70 -21.72
CA ASN A 107 -2.12 0.74 -21.88
C ASN A 107 -0.66 1.03 -22.23
N PRO A 108 -0.19 0.68 -23.44
CA PRO A 108 1.21 0.84 -23.83
C PRO A 108 1.67 2.31 -23.84
N ASP A 109 0.74 3.27 -23.93
CA ASP A 109 1.02 4.72 -23.92
C ASP A 109 1.03 5.34 -22.51
N THR A 110 0.92 4.53 -21.45
CA THR A 110 1.00 4.94 -20.04
C THR A 110 2.21 4.27 -19.40
N ASP A 111 2.91 5.00 -18.52
CA ASP A 111 4.02 4.47 -17.73
C ASP A 111 3.57 4.10 -16.32
N PHE A 112 4.19 3.06 -15.77
CA PHE A 112 3.75 2.42 -14.54
C PHE A 112 4.92 2.21 -13.57
N LEU A 113 4.74 2.64 -12.31
CA LEU A 113 5.70 2.46 -11.23
C LEU A 113 5.13 1.54 -10.14
N ALA A 114 5.71 0.34 -10.01
CA ALA A 114 5.35 -0.64 -9.01
C ALA A 114 6.21 -0.45 -7.75
N VAL A 115 5.62 0.07 -6.68
CA VAL A 115 6.30 0.29 -5.40
C VAL A 115 5.97 -0.84 -4.43
N GLU A 116 7.00 -1.45 -3.83
CA GLU A 116 6.84 -2.55 -2.88
C GLU A 116 8.07 -2.63 -1.97
N VAL A 117 7.91 -3.14 -0.74
CA VAL A 117 9.02 -3.37 0.21
C VAL A 117 9.47 -4.82 0.26
N TYR A 118 8.70 -5.71 -0.37
CA TYR A 118 8.96 -7.14 -0.47
C TYR A 118 9.68 -7.50 -1.79
N THR A 119 11.01 -7.59 -1.74
CA THR A 119 11.87 -7.92 -2.90
C THR A 119 11.42 -9.16 -3.69
N PRO A 120 11.01 -10.29 -3.07
CA PRO A 120 10.50 -11.44 -3.84
C PRO A 120 9.20 -11.15 -4.61
N GLY A 121 8.41 -10.17 -4.16
CA GLY A 121 7.27 -9.64 -4.89
C GLY A 121 7.71 -8.89 -6.15
N LEU A 122 8.67 -7.98 -6.01
CA LEU A 122 9.26 -7.25 -7.13
C LEU A 122 9.97 -8.16 -8.14
N ALA A 123 10.70 -9.16 -7.68
CA ALA A 123 11.28 -10.18 -8.56
C ALA A 123 10.20 -10.92 -9.37
N ASN A 124 9.03 -11.16 -8.78
CA ASN A 124 7.89 -11.75 -9.50
C ASN A 124 7.29 -10.76 -10.52
N THR A 125 7.23 -9.47 -10.20
CA THR A 125 6.85 -8.41 -11.14
C THR A 125 7.83 -8.37 -12.33
N ILE A 126 9.13 -8.41 -12.09
CA ILE A 126 10.17 -8.47 -13.14
C ILE A 126 9.99 -9.68 -14.05
N ILE A 127 9.69 -10.87 -13.50
CA ILE A 127 9.39 -12.06 -14.32
C ILE A 127 8.22 -11.78 -15.27
N LYS A 128 7.16 -11.12 -14.79
CA LYS A 128 5.99 -10.79 -15.63
C LYS A 128 6.32 -9.78 -16.71
N ILE A 129 7.04 -8.72 -16.35
CA ILE A 129 7.51 -7.69 -17.29
C ILE A 129 8.23 -8.36 -18.47
N ASN A 130 9.21 -9.22 -18.19
CA ASN A 130 9.96 -9.92 -19.24
C ASN A 130 9.08 -10.89 -20.02
N SER A 131 8.27 -11.71 -19.35
CA SER A 131 7.42 -12.72 -20.02
C SER A 131 6.38 -12.13 -20.97
N ARG A 132 5.94 -10.89 -20.71
CA ARG A 132 4.93 -10.17 -21.50
C ARG A 132 5.56 -9.11 -22.42
N GLY A 133 6.89 -8.95 -22.39
CA GLY A 133 7.59 -7.95 -23.19
C GLY A 133 7.23 -6.50 -22.86
N LEU A 134 6.82 -6.21 -21.62
CA LEU A 134 6.42 -4.87 -21.21
C LEU A 134 7.63 -3.93 -21.19
N ARG A 135 7.43 -2.67 -21.59
CA ARG A 135 8.49 -1.64 -21.61
C ARG A 135 8.19 -0.45 -20.71
N ASN A 136 6.94 -0.32 -20.33
CA ASN A 136 6.31 0.78 -19.62
C ASN A 136 6.06 0.47 -18.13
N VAL A 137 6.82 -0.46 -17.55
CA VAL A 137 6.77 -0.76 -16.11
C VAL A 137 8.18 -0.64 -15.52
N ARG A 138 8.27 -0.02 -14.34
CA ARG A 138 9.46 -0.06 -13.48
C ARG A 138 9.07 -0.48 -12.07
N VAL A 139 10.02 -1.07 -11.35
CA VAL A 139 9.85 -1.51 -9.97
C VAL A 139 10.71 -0.70 -9.02
N VAL A 140 10.19 -0.44 -7.82
CA VAL A 140 10.90 0.31 -6.78
C VAL A 140 10.79 -0.44 -5.47
N GLU A 141 11.93 -0.81 -4.89
CA GLU A 141 11.98 -1.29 -3.51
C GLU A 141 12.05 -0.08 -2.56
N ALA A 142 10.94 0.36 -1.99
CA ALA A 142 10.95 1.52 -1.09
C ALA A 142 9.73 1.59 -0.14
N ASN A 143 9.91 2.31 0.95
CA ASN A 143 8.85 2.67 1.89
C ASN A 143 7.91 3.71 1.27
N ALA A 144 6.63 3.39 1.16
CA ALA A 144 5.66 4.20 0.41
C ALA A 144 5.55 5.67 0.85
N PRO A 145 5.50 6.03 2.15
CA PRO A 145 5.51 7.42 2.57
C PRO A 145 6.74 8.20 2.06
N GLU A 146 7.92 7.58 2.03
CA GLU A 146 9.15 8.22 1.52
C GLU A 146 9.12 8.40 0.01
N VAL A 147 8.50 7.45 -0.71
CA VAL A 147 8.29 7.60 -2.15
C VAL A 147 7.40 8.82 -2.45
N LEU A 148 6.28 8.97 -1.74
CA LEU A 148 5.34 10.08 -1.94
C LEU A 148 5.87 11.42 -1.40
N ALA A 149 6.64 11.40 -0.30
CA ALA A 149 7.19 12.60 0.32
C ALA A 149 8.39 13.18 -0.41
N THR A 150 9.23 12.31 -0.97
CA THR A 150 10.56 12.68 -1.46
C THR A 150 10.76 12.27 -2.91
N MET A 151 10.66 10.98 -3.21
CA MET A 151 11.04 10.45 -4.52
C MET A 151 10.23 11.05 -5.67
N LEU A 152 8.90 11.12 -5.53
CA LEU A 152 8.04 11.60 -6.59
C LEU A 152 7.96 13.13 -6.57
N PRO A 153 8.20 13.82 -7.71
CA PRO A 153 7.92 15.25 -7.81
C PRO A 153 6.46 15.57 -7.50
N GLU A 154 6.19 16.76 -6.98
CA GLU A 154 4.82 17.22 -6.74
C GLU A 154 4.02 17.25 -8.05
N GLY A 155 2.80 16.72 -8.03
CA GLY A 155 1.92 16.71 -9.20
C GLY A 155 2.40 15.86 -10.38
N SER A 156 3.33 14.92 -10.16
CA SER A 156 3.89 14.07 -11.22
C SER A 156 3.08 12.81 -11.51
N VAL A 157 2.15 12.43 -10.62
CA VAL A 157 1.37 11.19 -10.73
C VAL A 157 -0.04 11.47 -11.26
N ASP A 158 -0.44 10.77 -12.32
CA ASP A 158 -1.79 10.85 -12.88
C ASP A 158 -2.80 10.02 -12.08
N GLU A 159 -2.40 8.83 -11.65
CA GLU A 159 -3.24 7.93 -10.88
C GLU A 159 -2.42 7.13 -9.84
N LEU A 160 -2.94 7.05 -8.61
CA LEU A 160 -2.36 6.33 -7.50
C LEU A 160 -3.24 5.12 -7.14
N TRP A 161 -2.65 3.93 -7.05
CA TRP A 161 -3.31 2.70 -6.66
C TRP A 161 -2.81 2.21 -5.30
N VAL A 162 -3.76 1.86 -4.44
CA VAL A 162 -3.51 1.19 -3.16
C VAL A 162 -4.51 0.05 -3.03
N PHE A 163 -4.12 -1.15 -3.46
CA PHE A 163 -5.00 -2.32 -3.43
C PHE A 163 -4.59 -3.29 -2.33
N PHE A 164 -5.55 -3.65 -1.49
CA PHE A 164 -5.41 -4.59 -0.38
C PHE A 164 -4.23 -4.30 0.57
N PRO A 165 -4.05 -3.04 1.03
CA PRO A 165 -3.05 -2.73 2.05
C PRO A 165 -3.34 -3.51 3.35
N ASP A 166 -2.31 -3.80 4.15
CA ASP A 166 -2.49 -4.55 5.41
C ASP A 166 -3.54 -3.86 6.30
N PRO A 167 -4.66 -4.54 6.61
CA PRO A 167 -5.76 -3.93 7.34
C PRO A 167 -5.51 -3.79 8.84
N TRP A 168 -4.48 -4.47 9.37
CA TRP A 168 -4.14 -4.46 10.79
C TRP A 168 -5.35 -4.72 11.70
N HIS A 169 -5.97 -5.88 11.54
CA HIS A 169 -7.27 -6.29 12.12
C HIS A 169 -7.52 -6.02 13.62
N LYS A 170 -6.47 -5.81 14.43
CA LYS A 170 -6.60 -5.59 15.87
C LYS A 170 -6.56 -4.09 16.16
N SER A 171 -7.48 -3.58 16.96
CA SER A 171 -7.62 -2.13 17.25
C SER A 171 -6.33 -1.48 17.74
N ARG A 172 -5.56 -2.18 18.58
CA ARG A 172 -4.23 -1.73 19.04
C ARG A 172 -3.20 -1.52 17.92
N HIS A 173 -3.43 -2.05 16.72
CA HIS A 173 -2.57 -1.93 15.55
C HIS A 173 -3.12 -0.97 14.50
N HIS A 174 -4.29 -0.34 14.67
CA HIS A 174 -4.88 0.54 13.65
C HIS A 174 -3.96 1.73 13.29
N LYS A 175 -3.11 2.19 14.23
CA LYS A 175 -2.07 3.20 13.98
C LYS A 175 -1.02 2.78 12.94
N ARG A 176 -1.00 1.50 12.56
CA ARG A 176 -0.13 0.92 11.52
C ARG A 176 -0.81 0.85 10.16
N ARG A 177 -2.12 1.13 10.04
CA ARG A 177 -2.77 1.19 8.74
C ARG A 177 -2.07 2.24 7.87
N LEU A 178 -1.79 1.88 6.62
CA LEU A 178 -1.09 2.74 5.67
C LEU A 178 -1.81 4.08 5.48
N ILE A 179 -3.13 4.04 5.27
CA ILE A 179 -3.92 5.23 5.01
C ILE A 179 -4.26 5.90 6.34
N GLN A 180 -3.57 7.00 6.62
CA GLN A 180 -3.76 7.93 7.72
C GLN A 180 -3.83 9.35 7.14
N PRO A 181 -4.27 10.36 7.92
CA PRO A 181 -4.30 11.74 7.44
C PRO A 181 -2.98 12.22 6.84
N GLU A 182 -1.83 11.85 7.43
CA GLU A 182 -0.53 12.24 6.90
C GLU A 182 -0.20 11.54 5.58
N PHE A 183 -0.59 10.27 5.41
CA PHE A 183 -0.41 9.58 4.14
C PHE A 183 -1.31 10.16 3.05
N ALA A 184 -2.52 10.60 3.40
CA ALA A 184 -3.40 11.29 2.46
C ALA A 184 -2.78 12.60 1.97
N ALA A 185 -2.19 13.42 2.85
CA ALA A 185 -1.48 14.64 2.45
C ALA A 185 -0.30 14.34 1.50
N LEU A 186 0.45 13.25 1.76
CA LEU A 186 1.54 12.83 0.87
C LEU A 186 1.03 12.35 -0.50
N ALA A 187 -0.09 11.63 -0.53
CA ALA A 187 -0.73 11.22 -1.78
C ALA A 187 -1.22 12.44 -2.58
N ALA A 188 -1.80 13.44 -1.91
CA ALA A 188 -2.25 14.68 -2.53
C ALA A 188 -1.09 15.47 -3.17
N ARG A 189 0.06 15.54 -2.48
CA ARG A 189 1.29 16.14 -3.03
C ARG A 189 1.72 15.45 -4.33
N ALA A 190 1.80 14.11 -4.34
CA ALA A 190 2.33 13.38 -5.48
C ALA A 190 1.39 13.36 -6.69
N LEU A 191 0.08 13.22 -6.47
CA LEU A 191 -0.95 13.26 -7.53
C LEU A 191 -1.00 14.65 -8.17
N LYS A 192 -1.26 14.77 -9.47
CA LYS A 192 -1.57 16.05 -10.14
C LYS A 192 -3.00 16.52 -9.82
N PRO A 193 -3.33 17.82 -9.89
CA PRO A 193 -4.71 18.28 -9.75
C PRO A 193 -5.63 17.54 -10.74
N GLY A 194 -6.77 17.04 -10.26
CA GLY A 194 -7.67 16.18 -11.03
C GLY A 194 -7.23 14.71 -11.16
N GLY A 195 -6.04 14.34 -10.67
CA GLY A 195 -5.54 12.96 -10.62
C GLY A 195 -6.39 12.08 -9.69
N LEU A 196 -6.34 10.77 -9.92
CA LEU A 196 -7.21 9.82 -9.25
C LEU A 196 -6.46 8.98 -8.21
N TRP A 197 -7.09 8.76 -7.06
CA TRP A 197 -6.64 7.78 -6.08
C TRP A 197 -7.65 6.64 -5.99
N ARG A 198 -7.24 5.44 -6.42
CA ARG A 198 -8.04 4.22 -6.34
C ARG A 198 -7.57 3.34 -5.18
N ILE A 199 -8.53 2.95 -4.35
CA ILE A 199 -8.27 2.17 -3.15
C ILE A 199 -9.20 0.96 -3.17
N ALA A 200 -8.68 -0.21 -2.81
CA ALA A 200 -9.49 -1.41 -2.63
C ALA A 200 -9.09 -2.13 -1.34
N THR A 201 -10.06 -2.63 -0.58
CA THR A 201 -9.81 -3.46 0.60
C THR A 201 -10.96 -4.46 0.80
N ASP A 202 -10.65 -5.64 1.33
CA ASP A 202 -11.62 -6.66 1.71
C ASP A 202 -12.01 -6.58 3.21
N TRP A 203 -11.60 -5.52 3.90
CA TRP A 203 -11.86 -5.31 5.32
C TRP A 203 -12.75 -4.10 5.55
N SER A 204 -14.03 -4.32 5.91
CA SER A 204 -15.02 -3.23 5.95
C SER A 204 -14.62 -2.13 6.93
N ASN A 205 -14.08 -2.50 8.10
CA ASN A 205 -13.63 -1.52 9.09
C ASN A 205 -12.43 -0.68 8.59
N TYR A 206 -11.61 -1.23 7.68
CA TYR A 206 -10.56 -0.44 7.05
C TYR A 206 -11.14 0.43 5.94
N ALA A 207 -12.12 -0.07 5.18
CA ALA A 207 -12.82 0.73 4.17
C ALA A 207 -13.50 1.96 4.79
N VAL A 208 -14.18 1.79 5.93
CA VAL A 208 -14.79 2.90 6.71
C VAL A 208 -13.71 3.86 7.21
N HIS A 209 -12.61 3.34 7.78
CA HIS A 209 -11.49 4.18 8.20
C HIS A 209 -10.90 5.01 7.06
N VAL A 210 -10.73 4.42 5.87
CA VAL A 210 -10.26 5.14 4.67
C VAL A 210 -11.24 6.23 4.27
N ARG A 211 -12.54 5.92 4.24
CA ARG A 211 -13.60 6.89 3.95
C ARG A 211 -13.55 8.06 4.92
N ASP A 212 -13.42 7.81 6.21
CA ASP A 212 -13.42 8.85 7.24
C ASP A 212 -12.14 9.71 7.19
N VAL A 213 -10.97 9.10 6.97
CA VAL A 213 -9.71 9.83 6.76
C VAL A 213 -9.81 10.78 5.57
N LEU A 214 -10.37 10.31 4.45
CA LEU A 214 -10.45 11.11 3.22
C LEU A 214 -11.61 12.10 3.22
N ALA A 215 -12.70 11.84 3.95
CA ALA A 215 -13.75 12.81 4.21
C ALA A 215 -13.24 14.00 5.05
N GLY A 216 -12.23 13.78 5.90
CA GLY A 216 -11.56 14.83 6.68
C GLY A 216 -10.45 15.57 5.94
N SER A 217 -10.15 15.23 4.69
CA SER A 217 -9.11 15.89 3.88
C SER A 217 -9.75 16.91 2.93
N GLU A 218 -9.19 18.12 2.89
CA GLU A 218 -9.60 19.16 1.93
C GLU A 218 -9.06 18.89 0.52
N ASP A 219 -8.02 18.07 0.39
CA ASP A 219 -7.32 17.80 -0.87
C ASP A 219 -8.08 16.83 -1.79
N PHE A 220 -9.07 16.12 -1.26
CA PHE A 220 -9.76 15.07 -1.98
C PHE A 220 -11.28 15.30 -2.11
N GLU A 221 -11.82 14.79 -3.21
CA GLU A 221 -13.24 14.68 -3.47
C GLU A 221 -13.59 13.20 -3.68
N ASN A 222 -14.56 12.67 -2.94
CA ASN A 222 -15.09 11.34 -3.19
C ASN A 222 -16.01 11.36 -4.41
N LEU A 223 -15.65 10.64 -5.48
CA LEU A 223 -16.41 10.61 -6.73
C LEU A 223 -17.73 9.84 -6.64
N HIS A 224 -17.92 9.09 -5.57
CA HIS A 224 -19.08 8.26 -5.30
C HIS A 224 -19.75 8.63 -3.99
N ASN A 225 -19.60 9.87 -3.52
CA ASN A 225 -20.16 10.33 -2.26
C ASN A 225 -21.68 10.02 -2.17
N GLY A 226 -22.11 9.40 -1.07
CA GLY A 226 -23.51 8.98 -0.87
C GLY A 226 -23.99 7.80 -1.73
N GLN A 227 -23.21 7.31 -2.68
CA GLN A 227 -23.58 6.15 -3.51
C GLN A 227 -23.43 4.85 -2.74
N ARG A 228 -24.19 3.82 -3.15
CA ARG A 228 -24.18 2.47 -2.55
C ARG A 228 -24.40 2.50 -1.03
N ARG A 229 -25.34 3.34 -0.56
CA ARG A 229 -25.83 3.39 0.82
C ARG A 229 -27.11 2.56 0.99
N GLY A 230 -27.60 2.41 2.22
CA GLY A 230 -28.85 1.74 2.54
C GLY A 230 -28.71 0.20 2.61
N PRO A 231 -29.83 -0.54 2.51
CA PRO A 231 -29.84 -2.00 2.61
C PRO A 231 -28.92 -2.71 1.61
N GLU A 232 -28.80 -2.16 0.41
CA GLU A 232 -27.97 -2.71 -0.68
C GLU A 232 -26.49 -2.28 -0.60
N SER A 233 -26.10 -1.49 0.41
CA SER A 233 -24.70 -1.12 0.62
C SER A 233 -23.84 -2.37 0.85
N PRO A 234 -22.62 -2.44 0.27
CA PRO A 234 -21.67 -3.50 0.62
C PRO A 234 -21.38 -3.54 2.13
N LEU A 235 -21.42 -2.39 2.82
CA LEU A 235 -21.18 -2.35 4.26
C LEU A 235 -22.34 -2.98 5.04
N THR A 236 -23.59 -2.64 4.67
CA THR A 236 -24.78 -3.25 5.25
C THR A 236 -24.82 -4.76 5.03
N GLN A 237 -24.50 -5.21 3.81
CA GLN A 237 -24.43 -6.64 3.48
C GLN A 237 -23.38 -7.38 4.31
N VAL A 238 -22.21 -6.78 4.54
CA VAL A 238 -21.18 -7.35 5.42
C VAL A 238 -21.72 -7.51 6.85
N TRP A 239 -22.34 -6.47 7.42
CA TRP A 239 -22.90 -6.53 8.77
C TRP A 239 -23.97 -7.61 8.90
N GLN A 240 -24.88 -7.72 7.93
CA GLN A 240 -25.93 -8.74 7.91
C GLN A 240 -25.38 -10.16 7.74
N SER A 241 -24.32 -10.33 6.95
CA SER A 241 -23.73 -11.65 6.68
C SER A 241 -23.07 -12.27 7.92
N GLY A 242 -22.63 -11.45 8.88
CA GLY A 242 -21.81 -11.90 10.02
C GLY A 242 -20.44 -12.46 9.62
N VAL A 243 -20.03 -12.39 8.35
CA VAL A 243 -18.75 -12.94 7.87
C VAL A 243 -17.57 -12.36 8.64
N GLU A 244 -17.60 -11.08 9.01
CA GLU A 244 -16.48 -10.46 9.73
C GLU A 244 -16.35 -10.90 11.20
N SER A 245 -17.43 -11.35 11.83
CA SER A 245 -17.37 -11.84 13.22
C SER A 245 -16.81 -13.27 13.30
N VAL A 246 -16.95 -14.02 12.21
CA VAL A 246 -16.49 -15.40 12.07
C VAL A 246 -15.12 -15.45 11.40
N VAL A 247 -14.95 -14.77 10.28
CA VAL A 247 -13.75 -14.85 9.45
C VAL A 247 -12.80 -13.75 9.87
N GLY A 248 -12.02 -14.04 10.91
CA GLY A 248 -10.82 -13.27 11.22
C GLY A 248 -9.96 -12.99 9.99
N GLY A 249 -9.01 -12.07 10.11
CA GLY A 249 -8.08 -11.71 9.04
C GLY A 249 -7.35 -12.84 8.29
N ALA A 250 -7.36 -14.07 8.82
CA ALA A 250 -6.86 -15.27 8.17
C ALA A 250 -8.03 -16.24 7.85
N PRO A 251 -7.96 -16.99 6.72
CA PRO A 251 -8.93 -18.03 6.40
C PRO A 251 -9.13 -19.00 7.56
N VAL A 252 -10.37 -19.43 7.79
CA VAL A 252 -10.66 -20.52 8.74
C VAL A 252 -9.91 -21.75 8.24
N ARG A 253 -9.04 -22.31 9.09
CA ARG A 253 -8.34 -23.57 8.80
C ARG A 253 -9.04 -24.70 9.53
N GLU A 254 -9.21 -25.83 8.86
CA GLU A 254 -9.78 -27.02 9.47
C GLU A 254 -9.03 -27.37 10.77
N GLY A 255 -9.79 -27.62 11.84
CA GLY A 255 -9.24 -27.89 13.17
C GLY A 255 -8.68 -26.68 13.94
N ARG A 256 -8.83 -25.45 13.43
CA ARG A 256 -8.47 -24.22 14.17
C ARG A 256 -9.66 -23.28 14.26
N ALA A 257 -9.94 -22.79 15.48
CA ALA A 257 -10.91 -21.74 15.69
C ALA A 257 -10.55 -20.51 14.83
N PRO A 258 -11.54 -19.84 14.23
CA PRO A 258 -11.27 -18.61 13.51
C PRO A 258 -10.62 -17.57 14.43
N VAL A 259 -9.72 -16.76 13.89
CA VAL A 259 -9.10 -15.68 14.66
C VAL A 259 -10.12 -14.57 14.85
N SER A 260 -10.96 -14.67 15.87
CA SER A 260 -12.00 -13.68 16.10
C SER A 260 -11.43 -12.27 16.20
N THR A 261 -12.05 -11.33 15.49
CA THR A 261 -11.79 -9.89 15.54
C THR A 261 -12.79 -9.20 16.48
N LEU A 262 -12.96 -9.74 17.69
CA LEU A 262 -13.81 -9.27 18.81
C LEU A 262 -13.65 -7.78 19.22
N HIS A 263 -12.97 -6.96 18.43
CA HIS A 263 -12.77 -5.52 18.61
C HIS A 263 -13.01 -4.70 17.32
N THR A 264 -13.66 -5.28 16.30
CA THR A 264 -14.39 -4.46 15.32
C THR A 264 -15.54 -3.79 16.09
N GLY A 265 -15.68 -2.47 16.01
CA GLY A 265 -16.65 -1.70 16.80
C GLY A 265 -18.11 -2.09 16.53
N PRO A 266 -19.12 -1.31 16.98
CA PRO A 266 -20.52 -1.61 16.69
C PRO A 266 -20.77 -1.52 15.18
N ASN A 267 -20.66 -2.66 14.52
CA ASN A 267 -20.81 -2.89 13.09
C ASN A 267 -22.22 -3.44 12.86
N GLU A 268 -23.24 -2.65 13.20
CA GLU A 268 -24.63 -3.06 13.20
C GLU A 268 -25.50 -2.01 12.50
N GLY A 269 -26.53 -2.46 11.77
CA GLY A 269 -27.54 -1.61 11.17
C GLY A 269 -27.41 -1.43 9.66
N VAL A 270 -27.67 -0.22 9.18
CA VAL A 270 -27.73 0.15 7.76
C VAL A 270 -26.71 1.27 7.51
N ASP A 271 -25.90 1.13 6.46
CA ASP A 271 -24.94 2.16 6.05
C ASP A 271 -25.66 3.31 5.38
N GLU A 272 -26.04 4.32 6.15
CA GLU A 272 -26.69 5.54 5.65
C GLU A 272 -25.72 6.48 4.92
N THR A 273 -24.41 6.28 5.07
CA THR A 273 -23.39 7.16 4.52
C THR A 273 -23.02 6.80 3.09
N GLY A 274 -22.80 5.52 2.77
CA GLY A 274 -22.32 5.09 1.45
C GLY A 274 -20.93 5.65 1.14
N GLY A 275 -20.71 6.09 -0.11
CA GLY A 275 -19.41 6.60 -0.56
C GLY A 275 -18.52 5.55 -1.21
N TRP A 276 -19.08 4.40 -1.60
CA TRP A 276 -18.34 3.27 -2.18
C TRP A 276 -18.36 3.35 -3.70
N ALA A 277 -17.19 3.24 -4.32
CA ALA A 277 -17.07 3.13 -5.76
C ALA A 277 -17.56 1.74 -6.26
N PRO A 278 -17.98 1.61 -7.52
CA PRO A 278 -18.01 0.31 -8.17
C PRO A 278 -16.58 -0.25 -8.27
N ARG A 279 -16.48 -1.56 -8.47
CA ARG A 279 -15.19 -2.23 -8.70
C ARG A 279 -14.46 -1.55 -9.85
N PHE A 280 -13.21 -1.17 -9.66
CA PHE A 280 -12.42 -0.59 -10.74
C PHE A 280 -12.21 -1.62 -11.86
N GLU A 281 -12.66 -1.31 -13.07
CA GLU A 281 -12.59 -2.21 -14.23
C GLU A 281 -11.15 -2.59 -14.58
N GLY A 282 -10.20 -1.66 -14.48
CA GLY A 282 -8.79 -1.90 -14.75
C GLY A 282 -8.07 -2.77 -13.71
N ARG A 283 -8.68 -3.04 -12.55
CA ARG A 283 -8.13 -3.97 -11.56
C ARG A 283 -8.54 -5.37 -11.96
N ILE A 284 -7.60 -6.24 -12.38
CA ILE A 284 -7.92 -7.67 -12.55
C ILE A 284 -8.09 -8.37 -11.21
N ARG A 285 -8.72 -9.55 -11.22
CA ARG A 285 -8.81 -10.40 -10.04
C ARG A 285 -7.42 -10.89 -9.64
N THR A 286 -6.89 -10.36 -8.55
CA THR A 286 -5.59 -10.75 -8.00
C THR A 286 -5.73 -11.94 -7.05
N SER A 287 -4.60 -12.54 -6.63
CA SER A 287 -4.61 -13.57 -5.59
C SER A 287 -5.14 -13.08 -4.24
N PHE A 288 -5.09 -11.77 -3.96
CA PHE A 288 -5.65 -11.18 -2.74
C PHE A 288 -7.19 -11.13 -2.82
N GLU A 289 -7.73 -10.64 -3.94
CA GLU A 289 -9.17 -10.62 -4.19
C GLU A 289 -9.76 -12.04 -4.27
N ALA A 290 -9.03 -12.99 -4.87
CA ALA A 290 -9.44 -14.39 -4.90
C ALA A 290 -9.60 -14.97 -3.47
N LYS A 291 -8.62 -14.75 -2.60
CA LYS A 291 -8.65 -15.19 -1.20
C LYS A 291 -9.77 -14.52 -0.40
N ALA A 292 -10.04 -13.24 -0.65
CA ALA A 292 -11.14 -12.53 -0.01
C ALA A 292 -12.49 -13.18 -0.37
N HIS A 293 -12.71 -13.50 -1.65
CA HIS A 293 -13.92 -14.20 -2.08
C HIS A 293 -14.03 -15.63 -1.53
N GLU A 294 -12.93 -16.40 -1.51
CA GLU A 294 -12.90 -17.72 -0.88
C GLU A 294 -13.25 -17.65 0.62
N ALA A 295 -12.89 -16.54 1.27
CA ALA A 295 -13.22 -16.24 2.66
C ALA A 295 -14.63 -15.65 2.85
N GLY A 296 -15.43 -15.50 1.78
CA GLY A 296 -16.77 -14.93 1.81
C GLY A 296 -16.83 -13.41 2.02
N ARG A 297 -15.69 -12.71 1.92
CA ARG A 297 -15.62 -11.25 2.15
C ARG A 297 -16.04 -10.48 0.91
N LEU A 298 -16.66 -9.32 1.15
CA LEU A 298 -16.93 -8.32 0.11
C LEU A 298 -15.73 -7.39 -0.07
N ILE A 299 -15.56 -6.89 -1.29
CA ILE A 299 -14.53 -5.90 -1.62
C ILE A 299 -15.15 -4.51 -1.61
N PHE A 300 -14.47 -3.60 -0.94
CA PHE A 300 -14.78 -2.18 -0.93
C PHE A 300 -13.80 -1.46 -1.82
N ASP A 301 -14.31 -0.89 -2.91
CA ASP A 301 -13.56 0.03 -3.75
C ASP A 301 -13.93 1.46 -3.37
N LEU A 302 -12.93 2.35 -3.33
CA LEU A 302 -13.11 3.78 -3.20
C LEU A 302 -12.31 4.50 -4.29
N CYS A 303 -12.84 5.63 -4.77
CA CYS A 303 -12.21 6.43 -5.80
C CYS A 303 -12.32 7.91 -5.44
N TYR A 304 -11.18 8.56 -5.30
CA TYR A 304 -11.07 9.97 -4.96
C TYR A 304 -10.35 10.73 -6.06
N ARG A 305 -10.71 11.99 -6.23
CA ARG A 305 -10.01 12.93 -7.12
C ARG A 305 -9.25 13.96 -6.29
N ARG A 306 -8.00 14.21 -6.62
CA ARG A 306 -7.24 15.34 -6.04
C ARG A 306 -7.84 16.66 -6.55
N ARG A 307 -8.14 17.58 -5.64
CA ARG A 307 -8.58 18.94 -5.96
C ARG A 307 -7.49 19.79 -6.60
#